data_AF-A0A2T2YK91-F1
#
_entry.id   AF-A0A2T2YK91-F1
#
_cell.length_a   1.000
_cell.length_b   1.000
_cell.length_c   1.000
_cell.angle_alpha   90.00
_cell.angle_beta   90.00
_cell.angle_gamma   90.00
#
_symmetry.space_group_name_H-M   'P 1'
#
loop_
_entity.id
_entity.type
_entity.pdbx_description
1 polymer ?
#
loop_
_entity_poly.entity_id
_entity_poly.type
_entity_poly.pdbx_seq_one_letter_code
_entity_poly.pdbx_strand_id
1 'polypeptide(L)' 'MVTTLSQSALHALIEQACTLENYNALKIYGVIVQPDFLGQIKVTIKHNGNEFTCLYEPEAIKKCLMALFQL' A
#
# COMPACT_ATOMS: atom_id res chain seq x y z
N MET A 1 -12.28 -0.49 -21.01
CA MET A 1 -11.87 0.89 -20.68
C MET A 1 -11.50 0.90 -19.20
N VAL A 2 -10.27 0.47 -18.86
CA VAL A 2 -9.76 0.57 -17.48
C VAL A 2 -9.26 1.99 -17.32
N THR A 3 -10.11 2.74 -16.64
CA THR A 3 -10.06 4.14 -16.24
C THR A 3 -8.67 4.69 -15.90
N THR A 4 -8.24 5.69 -16.66
CA THR A 4 -7.17 6.64 -16.31
C THR A 4 -7.45 7.41 -15.00
N LEU A 5 -8.68 7.30 -14.46
CA LEU A 5 -9.06 7.76 -13.12
C LEU A 5 -8.48 6.91 -11.98
N SER A 6 -7.92 5.72 -12.27
CA SER A 6 -7.49 4.78 -11.23
C SER A 6 -6.19 5.16 -10.54
N GLN A 7 -5.19 5.74 -11.22
CA GLN A 7 -3.87 6.01 -10.62
C GLN A 7 -3.90 7.14 -9.58
N SER A 8 -4.55 8.26 -9.90
CA SER A 8 -4.66 9.40 -8.97
C SER A 8 -5.50 9.07 -7.73
N ALA A 9 -6.59 8.31 -7.93
CA ALA A 9 -7.41 7.81 -6.82
C ALA A 9 -6.61 6.84 -5.94
N LEU A 10 -5.80 5.98 -6.54
CA LEU A 10 -4.92 5.08 -5.81
C LEU A 10 -3.88 5.85 -5.00
N HIS A 11 -3.27 6.87 -5.59
CA HIS A 11 -2.29 7.71 -4.91
C HIS A 11 -2.91 8.40 -3.69
N ALA A 12 -4.10 9.00 -3.86
CA ALA A 12 -4.84 9.60 -2.75
C ALA A 12 -5.23 8.57 -1.66
N LEU A 13 -5.60 7.35 -2.05
CA LEU A 13 -5.89 6.25 -1.12
C LEU A 13 -4.65 5.80 -0.35
N ILE A 14 -3.51 5.68 -1.02
CA ILE A 14 -2.23 5.34 -0.38
C ILE A 14 -1.86 6.43 0.63
N GLU A 15 -1.97 7.70 0.24
CA GLU A 15 -1.70 8.82 1.14
C GLU A 15 -2.65 8.83 2.35
N GLN A 16 -3.96 8.68 2.13
CA GLN A 16 -4.91 8.59 3.24
C GLN A 16 -4.69 7.37 4.12
N ALA A 17 -4.41 6.20 3.54
CA ALA A 17 -4.12 4.98 4.29
C ALA A 17 -2.86 5.14 5.15
N CYS A 18 -1.83 5.83 4.64
CA CYS A 18 -0.64 6.19 5.42
C CYS A 18 -0.95 7.20 6.53
N THR A 19 -1.74 8.24 6.26
CA THR A 19 -2.08 9.26 7.25
C THR A 19 -2.99 8.71 8.36
N LEU A 20 -3.92 7.83 8.01
CA LEU A 20 -4.89 7.24 8.94
C LEU A 20 -4.39 5.92 9.55
N GLU A 21 -3.20 5.47 9.17
CA GLU A 21 -2.66 4.14 9.48
C GLU A 21 -3.65 3.00 9.17
N ASN A 22 -4.55 3.25 8.20
CA ASN A 22 -5.65 2.37 7.86
C ASN A 22 -5.54 1.89 6.42
N TYR A 23 -4.87 0.75 6.27
CA TYR A 23 -4.62 0.13 4.98
C TYR A 23 -5.73 -0.83 4.53
N ASN A 24 -6.83 -0.92 5.26
CA ASN A 24 -7.94 -1.79 4.88
C ASN A 24 -8.63 -1.32 3.58
N ALA A 25 -8.57 -0.01 3.28
CA ALA A 25 -9.05 0.57 2.03
C ALA A 25 -8.18 0.20 0.81
N LEU A 26 -6.97 -0.34 0.99
CA LEU A 26 -6.16 -0.85 -0.11
C LEU A 26 -6.58 -2.28 -0.50
N LYS A 27 -7.25 -2.99 0.40
CA LYS A 27 -7.76 -4.35 0.18
C LYS A 27 -8.77 -4.43 -0.97
N ILE A 28 -9.55 -3.38 -1.20
CA ILE A 28 -10.47 -3.29 -2.35
C ILE A 28 -9.74 -3.26 -3.70
N TYR A 29 -8.45 -2.88 -3.71
CA TYR A 29 -7.57 -2.96 -4.88
C TYR A 29 -6.73 -4.25 -4.90
N GLY A 30 -7.05 -5.22 -4.05
CA GLY A 30 -6.29 -6.46 -3.94
C GLY A 30 -4.93 -6.30 -3.25
N VAL A 31 -4.72 -5.19 -2.55
CA VAL A 31 -3.51 -4.92 -1.78
C VAL A 31 -3.76 -5.24 -0.31
N ILE A 32 -3.02 -6.20 0.23
CA ILE A 32 -3.14 -6.61 1.62
C ILE A 32 -1.90 -6.12 2.34
N VAL A 33 -2.08 -5.19 3.29
CA VAL A 33 -1.00 -4.65 4.10
C VAL A 33 -1.09 -5.28 5.48
N GLN A 34 -0.13 -6.14 5.82
CA GLN A 34 -0.06 -6.81 7.12
C GLN A 34 1.12 -6.24 7.91
N PRO A 35 0.88 -5.56 9.04
CA PRO A 35 1.96 -5.18 9.95
C PRO A 35 2.54 -6.43 10.62
N ASP A 36 3.87 -6.49 10.71
CA ASP A 36 4.57 -7.55 11.43
C ASP A 36 4.47 -7.30 12.94
N PHE A 37 3.69 -8.14 13.62
CA PHE A 37 3.41 -8.03 15.05
C PHE A 37 4.60 -8.41 15.95
N LEU A 38 5.72 -8.92 15.39
CA LEU A 38 6.85 -9.43 16.18
C LEU A 38 7.91 -8.38 16.53
N GLY A 39 7.89 -7.19 15.94
CA GLY A 39 9.01 -6.25 16.16
C GLY A 39 8.93 -4.89 15.46
N GLN A 40 7.74 -4.42 15.11
CA GLN A 40 7.37 -2.99 14.97
C GLN A 40 8.00 -2.10 13.90
N ILE A 41 8.64 -2.62 12.85
CA ILE A 41 9.11 -1.72 11.78
C ILE A 41 8.95 -2.29 10.38
N LYS A 42 8.26 -3.41 10.19
CA LYS A 42 8.08 -3.99 8.85
C LYS A 42 6.63 -4.26 8.56
N VAL A 43 6.25 -3.99 7.33
CA VAL A 43 4.92 -4.25 6.79
C VAL A 43 5.07 -5.09 5.54
N THR A 44 4.23 -6.11 5.41
CA THR A 44 4.17 -6.95 4.23
C THR A 44 2.98 -6.51 3.39
N ILE A 45 3.26 -6.09 2.16
CA ILE A 45 2.27 -5.65 1.17
C ILE A 45 2.16 -6.75 0.12
N LYS A 46 1.03 -7.43 0.08
CA LYS A 46 0.73 -8.43 -0.94
C LYS A 46 -0.18 -7.83 -2.01
N HIS A 47 0.20 -7.92 -3.27
CA HIS A 47 -0.63 -7.48 -4.39
C HIS A 47 -0.43 -8.39 -5.61
N ASN A 48 -1.54 -8.91 -6.14
CA ASN A 48 -1.57 -9.76 -7.33
C ASN A 48 -0.56 -10.92 -7.30
N GLY A 49 -0.41 -11.58 -6.14
CA GLY A 49 0.52 -12.70 -5.93
C GLY A 49 1.98 -12.31 -5.67
N ASN A 50 2.32 -11.02 -5.70
CA ASN A 50 3.63 -10.52 -5.30
C ASN A 50 3.60 -10.04 -3.86
N GLU A 51 4.66 -10.32 -3.11
CA GLU A 51 4.81 -9.93 -1.70
C GLU A 51 6.00 -8.99 -1.57
N PHE A 52 5.75 -7.78 -1.07
CA PHE A 52 6.76 -6.77 -0.83
C PHE A 52 6.86 -6.52 0.67
N THR A 53 8.07 -6.53 1.21
CA THR A 53 8.29 -6.25 2.63
C THR A 53 8.99 -4.90 2.74
N CYS A 54 8.36 -3.96 3.44
CA CYS A 54 8.80 -2.56 3.52
C CYS A 54 8.80 -2.11 4.97
N LEU A 55 9.42 -0.97 5.27
CA LEU A 55 9.39 -0.44 6.62
C LEU A 55 7.97 0.05 6.98
N TYR A 56 7.54 -0.09 8.25
CA TYR A 56 6.31 0.48 8.78
C TYR A 56 6.50 1.99 9.01
N GLU A 57 6.78 2.69 7.92
CA GLU A 57 6.92 4.15 7.88
C GLU A 57 6.08 4.66 6.72
N PRO A 58 5.33 5.76 6.90
CA PRO A 58 4.41 6.24 5.88
C PRO A 58 5.11 6.54 4.54
N GLU A 59 6.34 7.04 4.57
CA GLU A 59 7.15 7.26 3.36
C GLU A 59 7.60 5.96 2.69
N ALA A 60 8.04 4.96 3.48
CA ALA A 60 8.49 3.68 2.95
C ALA A 60 7.33 2.90 2.31
N ILE A 61 6.17 2.90 2.98
CA ILE A 61 4.94 2.28 2.49
C ILE A 61 4.47 2.98 1.21
N LYS A 62 4.47 4.31 1.19
CA LYS A 62 4.14 5.09 0.00
C LYS A 62 5.05 4.73 -1.17
N LYS A 63 6.38 4.72 -0.96
CA LYS A 63 7.34 4.32 -2.01
C LYS A 63 7.12 2.88 -2.48
N CYS A 64 6.88 1.94 -1.57
CA CYS A 64 6.61 0.57 -1.94
C CYS A 64 5.33 0.41 -2.75
N LEU A 65 4.25 1.08 -2.34
CA LEU A 65 2.99 1.07 -3.07
C LEU A 65 3.16 1.74 -4.44
N MET A 66 3.82 2.90 -4.52
CA MET A 66 4.11 3.56 -5.79
C MET A 66 4.90 2.65 -6.74
N ALA A 67 5.94 1.98 -6.24
CA ALA A 67 6.71 1.01 -7.02
C ALA A 67 5.84 -0.18 -7.51
N LEU A 68 4.95 -0.68 -6.64
CA LEU A 68 4.04 -1.78 -6.92
C LEU A 68 3.07 -1.47 -8.07
N PHE A 69 2.58 -0.23 -8.09
CA PHE A 69 1.63 0.26 -9.08
C PHE A 69 2.28 0.96 -10.27
N GLN A 70 3.62 1.01 -10.31
CA GLN A 70 4.41 1.80 -11.27
C GLN A 70 3.90 3.25 -11.41
N LEU A 71 3.57 3.86 -10.26
CA LEU A 71 3.10 5.25 -10.11
C LEU A 71 4.26 6.23 -10.00
#